data_AF-A0A0G2FGC4-F1
#
_entry.id   AF-A0A0G2FGC4-F1
#
_cell.length_a   1.000
_cell.length_b   1.000
_cell.length_c   1.000
_cell.angle_alpha   90.00
_cell.angle_beta   90.00
_cell.angle_gamma   90.00
#
_symmetry.space_group_name_H-M   'P 1'
#
loop_
_entity.id
_entity.type
_entity.pdbx_description
1 polymer ?
#
loop_
_entity_poly.entity_id
_entity_poly.type
_entity_poly.pdbx_seq_one_letter_code
_entity_poly.pdbx_strand_id
1 'polypeptide(L)'
;MEFVLACGGEKQDYPINTFFWFFESRKDPINAPLAIWLNGGPGGSSLMGLLEENGPCFIGPDSKSTYLNPWSWNNEVNMLYIDQPNQVGFSYDIATNGTMVAGRADSGYQYETIPWNSTDQAPDANLTAYHGTFASQKPLNTANTTALAAHALWHFAQTWFFEFPYYKPHDNRISLWAESYGGLEDKNLSQICTEIDPGCQGLAAPQIYQEILPGAGWYDVTHPKNDPFPPPHMYGYLTEESVLAALGVPVNFSETSGAVAQTFQGTFDIIHGGFLESIGYLLEAGVKVHMMYGDRDYPCNWVGGEAASLAVPYSKAENFAAAGYAPLVTSDGVQGMFGNFSFTRVFQAGHEVPSYQPVAAYEIFKRATFGLDVPTGLVRTDDNFATVGPKDIWFIKGVPPVAPRPKCYILSPLTCIPDVWKQVLAGAVTVKDWFVVEEAGESGGQPSGADFEQLVMDEL
;
A
#
# COMPACT_ATOMS: atom_id res chain seq x y z
N MET A 1 -15.30 -14.61 19.74
CA MET A 1 -15.10 -15.44 18.53
C MET A 1 -13.75 -16.11 18.72
N GLU A 2 -13.73 -17.43 18.88
CA GLU A 2 -12.48 -18.19 18.99
C GLU A 2 -12.05 -18.55 17.57
N PHE A 3 -10.99 -17.93 17.07
CA PHE A 3 -10.32 -18.40 15.86
C PHE A 3 -9.61 -19.70 16.21
N VAL A 4 -10.29 -20.83 16.01
CA VAL A 4 -9.65 -22.15 16.04
C VAL A 4 -8.89 -22.36 14.73
N LEU A 5 -7.85 -21.55 14.55
CA LEU A 5 -6.73 -21.92 13.68
C LEU A 5 -6.15 -23.19 14.28
N ALA A 6 -6.05 -24.25 13.48
CA ALA A 6 -5.51 -25.52 13.96
C ALA A 6 -4.08 -25.31 14.46
N CYS A 7 -3.75 -25.84 15.64
CA CYS A 7 -2.40 -25.78 16.26
C CYS A 7 -1.32 -26.59 15.50
N GLY A 8 -1.41 -26.69 14.18
CA GLY A 8 -0.48 -27.36 13.29
C GLY A 8 0.25 -26.42 12.33
N GLY A 9 0.27 -25.10 12.60
CA GLY A 9 1.05 -24.14 11.83
C GLY A 9 2.55 -24.46 11.88
N GLU A 10 3.26 -24.20 10.78
CA GLU A 10 4.72 -24.40 10.73
C GLU A 10 5.42 -23.48 11.73
N LYS A 11 6.47 -24.00 12.38
CA LYS A 11 7.11 -23.36 13.52
C LYS A 11 8.11 -22.29 13.05
N GLN A 12 7.80 -21.02 13.30
CA GLN A 12 8.71 -19.90 13.06
C GLN A 12 9.79 -19.86 14.15
N ASP A 13 10.90 -20.56 13.92
CA ASP A 13 12.01 -20.75 14.89
C ASP A 13 13.07 -19.63 14.89
N TYR A 14 12.66 -18.41 14.58
CA TYR A 14 13.49 -17.20 14.52
C TYR A 14 12.88 -16.07 15.35
N PRO A 15 13.69 -15.10 15.84
CA PRO A 15 13.15 -13.90 16.48
C PRO A 15 12.28 -13.09 15.50
N ILE A 16 11.16 -12.58 15.99
CA ILE A 16 10.28 -11.66 15.26
C ILE A 16 10.14 -10.41 16.13
N ASN A 17 10.67 -9.28 15.65
CA ASN A 17 10.49 -7.98 16.28
C ASN A 17 9.62 -7.14 15.34
N THR A 18 8.32 -7.07 15.63
CA THR A 18 7.35 -6.33 14.80
C THR A 18 7.33 -4.86 15.20
N PHE A 19 7.69 -3.98 14.26
CA PHE A 19 7.46 -2.55 14.38
C PHE A 19 6.00 -2.20 14.10
N PHE A 20 5.49 -1.25 14.86
CA PHE A 20 4.18 -0.64 14.64
C PHE A 20 4.21 0.84 14.98
N TRP A 21 3.35 1.62 14.33
CA TRP A 21 3.10 3.01 14.69
C TRP A 21 1.61 3.21 14.96
N PHE A 22 1.27 3.59 16.19
CA PHE A 22 -0.10 3.79 16.65
C PHE A 22 -0.44 5.27 16.76
N PHE A 23 -1.65 5.65 16.32
CA PHE A 23 -2.20 6.99 16.42
C PHE A 23 -3.62 6.97 16.96
N GLU A 24 -3.82 7.64 18.09
CA GLU A 24 -5.13 7.88 18.69
C GLU A 24 -6.07 8.65 17.74
N SER A 25 -7.38 8.42 17.86
CA SER A 25 -8.40 9.22 17.18
C SER A 25 -8.32 10.69 17.60
N ARG A 26 -8.36 11.62 16.62
CA ARG A 26 -8.38 13.06 16.89
C ARG A 26 -9.68 13.56 17.53
N LYS A 27 -10.75 12.76 17.51
CA LYS A 27 -12.08 13.16 18.02
C LYS A 27 -12.38 12.59 19.40
N ASP A 28 -12.29 11.27 19.56
CA ASP A 28 -12.61 10.57 20.80
C ASP A 28 -11.84 9.24 20.86
N PRO A 29 -10.56 9.25 21.28
CA PRO A 29 -9.72 8.06 21.24
C PRO A 29 -10.13 6.97 22.24
N ILE A 30 -10.92 7.32 23.25
CA ILE A 30 -11.41 6.37 24.26
C ILE A 30 -12.54 5.51 23.67
N ASN A 31 -13.49 6.13 22.96
CA ASN A 31 -14.64 5.43 22.38
C ASN A 31 -14.48 5.07 20.89
N ALA A 32 -13.40 5.51 20.26
CA ALA A 32 -13.12 5.23 18.84
C ALA A 32 -12.98 3.74 18.54
N PRO A 33 -13.43 3.27 17.36
CA PRO A 33 -13.02 1.99 16.81
C PRO A 33 -11.50 1.91 16.65
N LEU A 34 -10.97 0.69 16.54
CA LEU A 34 -9.59 0.43 16.13
C LEU A 34 -9.60 -0.06 14.68
N ALA A 35 -8.78 0.58 13.84
CA ALA A 35 -8.45 0.09 12.51
C ALA A 35 -6.95 -0.22 12.42
N ILE A 36 -6.63 -1.30 11.70
CA ILE A 36 -5.29 -1.72 11.36
C ILE A 36 -5.07 -1.46 9.87
N TRP A 37 -3.91 -0.93 9.50
CA TRP A 37 -3.49 -0.74 8.11
C TRP A 37 -2.29 -1.62 7.75
N LEU A 38 -2.35 -2.25 6.57
CA LEU A 38 -1.30 -3.09 5.98
C LEU A 38 -1.04 -2.73 4.51
N ASN A 39 0.16 -2.25 4.16
CA ASN A 39 0.59 -2.20 2.75
C ASN A 39 0.98 -3.61 2.24
N GLY A 40 1.15 -3.75 0.91
CA GLY A 40 1.34 -5.04 0.23
C GLY A 40 2.78 -5.45 -0.08
N GLY A 41 3.09 -5.57 -1.38
CA GLY A 41 4.38 -6.05 -1.90
C GLY A 41 4.30 -7.41 -2.61
N PRO A 42 4.45 -8.57 -1.93
CA PRO A 42 4.59 -8.75 -0.48
C PRO A 42 5.92 -8.24 0.07
N GLY A 43 5.88 -7.76 1.31
CA GLY A 43 7.06 -7.29 2.03
C GLY A 43 7.32 -5.78 1.92
N GLY A 44 6.31 -4.99 1.53
CA GLY A 44 6.35 -3.53 1.61
C GLY A 44 5.93 -3.02 2.99
N SER A 45 6.57 -1.95 3.45
CA SER A 45 6.31 -1.32 4.74
C SER A 45 4.95 -0.63 4.81
N SER A 46 4.26 -0.77 5.95
CA SER A 46 3.01 -0.06 6.21
C SER A 46 3.21 1.44 6.49
N LEU A 47 4.44 1.93 6.41
CA LEU A 47 4.75 3.35 6.54
C LEU A 47 4.54 4.14 5.25
N MET A 48 4.40 3.48 4.10
CA MET A 48 3.92 4.11 2.86
C MET A 48 2.50 4.66 3.11
N GLY A 49 1.57 3.81 3.57
CA GLY A 49 0.22 4.24 3.93
C GLY A 49 0.14 5.26 5.07
N LEU A 50 1.10 5.22 6.00
CA LEU A 50 1.18 6.21 7.06
C LEU A 50 1.60 7.60 6.56
N LEU A 51 2.61 7.69 5.69
CA LEU A 51 3.33 8.94 5.41
C LEU A 51 2.99 9.55 4.05
N GLU A 52 2.43 8.75 3.14
CA GLU A 52 2.13 9.15 1.76
C GLU A 52 0.62 9.06 1.43
N GLU A 53 -0.15 8.23 2.14
CA GLU A 53 -1.58 8.00 1.84
C GLU A 53 -2.57 8.58 2.89
N ASN A 54 -2.76 7.90 4.02
CA ASN A 54 -3.95 8.01 4.88
C ASN A 54 -3.64 8.29 6.37
N GLY A 55 -2.35 8.29 6.74
CA GLY A 55 -1.90 8.67 8.07
C GLY A 55 -1.97 10.17 8.37
N PRO A 56 -1.52 10.57 9.58
CA PRO A 56 -1.91 11.82 10.21
C PRO A 56 -1.24 13.05 9.58
N CYS A 57 -0.03 12.89 9.05
CA CYS A 57 0.76 13.95 8.45
C CYS A 57 1.40 13.44 7.18
N PHE A 58 1.46 14.29 6.18
CA PHE A 58 2.33 14.11 5.02
C PHE A 58 3.72 14.68 5.33
N ILE A 59 4.73 14.17 4.64
CA ILE A 59 6.10 14.68 4.70
C ILE A 59 6.27 15.82 3.70
N GLY A 60 6.89 16.92 4.13
CA GLY A 60 7.13 18.09 3.30
C GLY A 60 8.23 17.88 2.24
N PRO A 61 8.30 18.72 1.20
CA PRO A 61 9.25 18.55 0.09
C PRO A 61 10.74 18.63 0.48
N ASP A 62 11.06 19.14 1.68
CA ASP A 62 12.40 19.14 2.27
C ASP A 62 12.79 17.79 2.91
N SER A 63 11.87 16.81 2.90
CA SER A 63 11.97 15.52 3.58
C SER A 63 12.28 15.65 5.09
N LYS A 64 11.91 16.76 5.74
CA LYS A 64 12.20 17.05 7.15
C LYS A 64 11.01 17.62 7.90
N SER A 65 10.28 18.53 7.25
CA SER A 65 9.03 19.08 7.77
C SER A 65 7.88 18.08 7.62
N THR A 66 6.84 18.25 8.43
CA THR A 66 5.58 17.52 8.30
C THR A 66 4.42 18.51 8.30
N TYR A 67 3.35 18.17 7.56
CA TYR A 67 2.12 18.97 7.53
C TYR A 67 0.90 18.06 7.72
N LEU A 68 -0.14 18.61 8.36
CA LEU A 68 -1.32 17.84 8.75
C LEU A 68 -2.06 17.32 7.51
N ASN A 69 -2.34 16.02 7.47
CA ASN A 69 -3.31 15.47 6.54
C ASN A 69 -4.73 15.76 7.08
N PRO A 70 -5.54 16.59 6.39
CA PRO A 70 -6.90 16.89 6.84
C PRO A 70 -7.87 15.71 6.62
N TRP A 71 -7.52 14.77 5.75
CA TRP A 71 -8.30 13.56 5.43
C TRP A 71 -7.71 12.29 6.06
N SER A 72 -6.88 12.43 7.10
CA SER A 72 -6.33 11.25 7.78
C SER A 72 -7.43 10.40 8.40
N TRP A 73 -7.29 9.08 8.26
CA TRP A 73 -8.22 8.11 8.82
C TRP A 73 -8.23 8.15 10.37
N ASN A 74 -7.14 8.61 10.99
CA ASN A 74 -7.08 8.88 12.43
C ASN A 74 -7.93 10.08 12.90
N ASN A 75 -8.60 10.80 11.98
CA ASN A 75 -9.67 11.73 12.37
C ASN A 75 -10.86 11.01 13.04
N GLU A 76 -11.13 9.74 12.70
CA GLU A 76 -12.35 9.03 13.11
C GLU A 76 -12.05 7.86 14.05
N VAL A 77 -10.92 7.16 13.85
CA VAL A 77 -10.57 5.93 14.56
C VAL A 77 -9.19 6.01 15.22
N ASN A 78 -8.92 5.08 16.13
CA ASN A 78 -7.55 4.74 16.51
C ASN A 78 -6.93 3.94 15.34
N MET A 79 -5.79 4.38 14.80
CA MET A 79 -5.10 3.74 13.67
C MET A 79 -3.83 3.02 14.14
N LEU A 80 -3.62 1.80 13.66
CA LEU A 80 -2.43 0.99 13.91
C LEU A 80 -1.79 0.53 12.59
N TYR A 81 -0.63 1.09 12.26
CA TYR A 81 0.17 0.70 11.08
C TYR A 81 1.20 -0.33 11.52
N ILE A 82 1.32 -1.46 10.80
CA ILE A 82 2.16 -2.59 11.22
C ILE A 82 3.08 -3.00 10.07
N ASP A 83 4.40 -2.95 10.29
CA ASP A 83 5.36 -3.51 9.35
C ASP A 83 5.38 -5.04 9.46
N GLN A 84 4.87 -5.72 8.43
CA GLN A 84 4.79 -7.18 8.40
C GLN A 84 4.97 -7.69 6.95
N PRO A 85 5.47 -8.91 6.72
CA PRO A 85 6.02 -9.87 7.68
C PRO A 85 7.33 -9.42 8.35
N ASN A 86 8.00 -10.34 9.06
CA ASN A 86 9.31 -10.08 9.64
C ASN A 86 10.32 -9.63 8.55
N GLN A 87 11.27 -8.75 8.90
CA GLN A 87 12.26 -8.15 7.97
C GLN A 87 11.71 -7.08 6.99
N VAL A 88 10.53 -6.51 7.24
CA VAL A 88 9.90 -5.42 6.45
C VAL A 88 10.01 -4.08 7.18
N GLY A 89 10.29 -2.97 6.49
CA GLY A 89 10.28 -1.64 7.11
C GLY A 89 11.28 -1.53 8.27
N PHE A 90 10.77 -1.31 9.48
CA PHE A 90 11.56 -1.40 10.72
C PHE A 90 11.40 -2.73 11.49
N SER A 91 10.56 -3.66 11.03
CA SER A 91 10.46 -5.01 11.59
C SER A 91 11.67 -5.86 11.23
N TYR A 92 12.23 -6.62 12.17
CA TYR A 92 13.49 -7.35 11.97
C TYR A 92 13.59 -8.63 12.80
N ASP A 93 14.44 -9.56 12.35
CA ASP A 93 14.83 -10.74 13.12
C ASP A 93 16.05 -10.48 14.00
N ILE A 94 17.17 -10.10 13.37
CA ILE A 94 18.46 -9.86 13.99
C ILE A 94 19.03 -8.59 13.37
N ALA A 95 19.22 -7.55 14.19
CA ALA A 95 19.85 -6.31 13.78
C ALA A 95 21.26 -6.61 13.25
N THR A 96 21.47 -6.36 11.96
CA THR A 96 22.62 -6.81 11.18
C THR A 96 23.22 -5.63 10.43
N ASN A 97 24.50 -5.33 10.63
CA ASN A 97 25.15 -4.26 9.88
C ASN A 97 25.23 -4.63 8.40
N GLY A 98 25.01 -3.65 7.52
CA GLY A 98 25.00 -3.86 6.08
C GLY A 98 25.16 -2.56 5.30
N THR A 99 25.27 -2.69 3.99
CA THR A 99 25.18 -1.57 3.05
C THR A 99 23.87 -1.69 2.29
N MET A 100 23.08 -0.62 2.25
CA MET A 100 22.02 -0.50 1.26
C MET A 100 22.60 0.13 0.00
N VAL A 101 22.44 -0.53 -1.15
CA VAL A 101 22.98 -0.11 -2.44
C VAL A 101 21.88 -0.09 -3.49
N ALA A 102 21.92 0.84 -4.43
CA ALA A 102 21.02 0.82 -5.58
C ALA A 102 21.44 -0.29 -6.55
N GLY A 103 20.81 -1.45 -6.41
CA GLY A 103 20.96 -2.63 -7.26
C GLY A 103 20.27 -2.48 -8.61
N ARG A 104 20.47 -3.47 -9.47
CA ARG A 104 19.81 -3.60 -10.78
C ARG A 104 18.86 -4.80 -10.71
N ALA A 105 17.61 -4.55 -10.34
CA ALA A 105 16.55 -5.53 -10.50
C ALA A 105 16.13 -5.63 -11.99
N ASP A 106 15.54 -6.75 -12.38
CA ASP A 106 15.12 -6.99 -13.77
C ASP A 106 13.98 -6.05 -14.24
N SER A 107 13.33 -5.34 -13.32
CA SER A 107 12.27 -4.34 -13.56
C SER A 107 12.76 -2.87 -13.55
N GLY A 108 13.93 -2.59 -12.97
CA GLY A 108 14.48 -1.25 -12.76
C GLY A 108 15.57 -1.20 -11.68
N TYR A 109 16.08 -0.01 -11.38
CA TYR A 109 17.00 0.16 -10.24
C TYR A 109 16.19 0.26 -8.93
N GLN A 110 16.52 -0.56 -7.94
CA GLN A 110 15.92 -0.55 -6.59
C GLN A 110 17.02 -0.66 -5.54
N TYR A 111 16.73 -0.26 -4.31
CA TYR A 111 17.69 -0.43 -3.21
C TYR A 111 17.64 -1.85 -2.66
N GLU A 112 18.81 -2.48 -2.55
CA GLU A 112 19.02 -3.80 -1.98
C GLU A 112 19.90 -3.69 -0.74
N THR A 113 19.55 -4.42 0.33
CA THR A 113 20.37 -4.50 1.54
C THR A 113 21.36 -5.67 1.42
N ILE A 114 22.65 -5.38 1.55
CA ILE A 114 23.73 -6.37 1.57
C ILE A 114 24.28 -6.47 3.00
N PRO A 115 23.97 -7.56 3.74
CA PRO A 115 24.54 -7.81 5.06
C PRO A 115 26.07 -7.97 5.03
N TRP A 116 26.76 -7.47 6.05
CA TRP A 116 28.20 -7.63 6.20
C TRP A 116 28.57 -8.94 6.92
N ASN A 117 29.65 -9.57 6.47
CA ASN A 117 30.35 -10.59 7.24
C ASN A 117 31.22 -9.95 8.32
N SER A 118 31.64 -10.74 9.31
CA SER A 118 32.48 -10.28 10.43
C SER A 118 33.89 -9.80 10.04
N THR A 119 34.27 -9.94 8.77
CA THR A 119 35.55 -9.49 8.19
C THR A 119 35.42 -8.25 7.32
N ASP A 120 34.21 -7.80 7.02
CA ASP A 120 33.98 -6.81 5.97
C ASP A 120 34.20 -5.40 6.53
N GLN A 121 34.87 -4.56 5.74
CA GLN A 121 35.00 -3.13 6.04
C GLN A 121 33.83 -2.39 5.40
N ALA A 122 33.26 -1.44 6.14
CA ALA A 122 32.21 -0.56 5.63
C ALA A 122 32.71 0.13 4.34
N PRO A 123 32.01 0.01 3.19
CA PRO A 123 32.36 0.76 2.00
C PRO A 123 32.06 2.25 2.21
N ASP A 124 32.79 3.11 1.49
CA ASP A 124 32.54 4.56 1.48
C ASP A 124 31.10 4.85 1.00
N ALA A 125 30.37 5.63 1.78
CA ALA A 125 29.01 6.05 1.44
C ALA A 125 29.01 7.10 0.30
N ASN A 126 28.01 7.02 -0.57
CA ASN A 126 27.79 7.94 -1.70
C ASN A 126 26.29 8.08 -2.00
N LEU A 127 25.93 8.78 -3.08
CA LEU A 127 24.53 9.04 -3.47
C LEU A 127 23.68 7.78 -3.73
N THR A 128 24.31 6.62 -3.90
CA THR A 128 23.68 5.35 -4.28
C THR A 128 24.03 4.18 -3.36
N ALA A 129 24.78 4.44 -2.29
CA ALA A 129 25.23 3.43 -1.34
C ALA A 129 25.42 4.05 0.05
N TYR A 130 24.74 3.52 1.06
CA TYR A 130 24.89 3.96 2.45
C TYR A 130 24.90 2.78 3.40
N HIS A 131 25.61 2.92 4.52
CA HIS A 131 25.71 1.88 5.53
C HIS A 131 24.74 2.11 6.69
N GLY A 132 24.35 1.03 7.34
CA GLY A 132 23.42 1.06 8.46
C GLY A 132 23.28 -0.30 9.13
N THR A 133 22.28 -0.40 10.00
CA THR A 133 21.88 -1.66 10.63
C THR A 133 20.50 -2.03 10.09
N PHE A 134 20.32 -3.24 9.60
CA PHE A 134 19.10 -3.69 8.94
C PHE A 134 18.63 -5.04 9.49
N ALA A 135 17.50 -5.55 9.01
CA ALA A 135 17.15 -6.96 9.19
C ALA A 135 18.15 -7.88 8.47
N SER A 136 18.26 -9.15 8.88
CA SER A 136 19.38 -10.01 8.45
C SER A 136 19.36 -10.47 6.98
N GLN A 137 18.29 -10.15 6.24
CA GLN A 137 18.03 -10.53 4.85
C GLN A 137 18.05 -12.05 4.62
N LYS A 138 17.79 -12.86 5.66
CA LYS A 138 17.76 -14.32 5.55
C LYS A 138 16.38 -14.79 5.10
N PRO A 139 16.24 -15.45 3.93
CA PRO A 139 14.94 -15.95 3.46
C PRO A 139 14.26 -16.91 4.44
N LEU A 140 15.03 -17.68 5.22
CA LEU A 140 14.49 -18.61 6.22
C LEU A 140 13.98 -17.94 7.50
N ASN A 141 14.24 -16.64 7.70
CA ASN A 141 13.88 -15.89 8.91
C ASN A 141 12.65 -14.97 8.69
N THR A 142 11.80 -15.29 7.72
CA THR A 142 10.53 -14.59 7.48
C THR A 142 9.45 -15.55 6.97
N ALA A 143 8.23 -15.05 6.80
CA ALA A 143 7.13 -15.83 6.22
C ALA A 143 7.40 -16.08 4.72
N ASN A 144 6.85 -17.18 4.21
CA ASN A 144 6.90 -17.54 2.78
C ASN A 144 5.51 -17.75 2.18
N THR A 145 4.44 -17.55 2.97
CA THR A 145 3.04 -17.68 2.56
C THR A 145 2.18 -16.73 3.38
N THR A 146 1.05 -16.31 2.82
CA THR A 146 0.08 -15.43 3.48
C THR A 146 -0.47 -16.07 4.77
N ALA A 147 -0.65 -17.39 4.81
CA ALA A 147 -1.09 -18.10 6.02
C ALA A 147 -0.11 -17.98 7.20
N LEU A 148 1.20 -18.07 6.95
CA LEU A 148 2.22 -17.92 8.00
C LEU A 148 2.40 -16.45 8.41
N ALA A 149 2.26 -15.50 7.48
CA ALA A 149 2.22 -14.08 7.82
C ALA A 149 1.01 -13.75 8.72
N ALA A 150 -0.18 -14.28 8.40
CA ALA A 150 -1.39 -14.12 9.21
C ALA A 150 -1.24 -14.71 10.62
N HIS A 151 -0.56 -15.86 10.77
CA HIS A 151 -0.23 -16.43 12.09
C HIS A 151 0.69 -15.51 12.92
N ALA A 152 1.74 -14.94 12.31
CA ALA A 152 2.63 -13.99 12.98
C ALA A 152 1.88 -12.70 13.38
N LEU A 153 1.06 -12.15 12.47
CA LEU A 153 0.22 -10.98 12.73
C LEU A 153 -0.81 -11.25 13.85
N TRP A 154 -1.38 -12.45 13.91
CA TRP A 154 -2.28 -12.85 15.00
C TRP A 154 -1.56 -12.85 16.36
N HIS A 155 -0.35 -13.40 16.46
CA HIS A 155 0.44 -13.36 17.69
C HIS A 155 0.88 -11.93 18.08
N PHE A 156 1.22 -11.09 17.11
CA PHE A 156 1.42 -9.66 17.34
C PHE A 156 0.15 -9.01 17.92
N ALA A 157 -1.02 -9.21 17.29
CA ALA A 157 -2.27 -8.63 17.74
C ALA A 157 -2.66 -9.10 19.15
N GLN A 158 -2.50 -10.39 19.46
CA GLN A 158 -2.70 -10.93 20.81
C GLN A 158 -1.82 -10.22 21.86
N THR A 159 -0.54 -10.00 21.53
CA THR A 159 0.41 -9.30 22.40
C THR A 159 0.05 -7.83 22.55
N TRP A 160 -0.28 -7.15 21.45
CA TRP A 160 -0.66 -5.73 21.45
C TRP A 160 -1.92 -5.47 22.29
N PHE A 161 -2.97 -6.29 22.16
CA PHE A 161 -4.17 -6.16 22.99
C PHE A 161 -3.94 -6.52 24.47
N PHE A 162 -2.89 -7.28 24.79
CA PHE A 162 -2.52 -7.60 26.16
C PHE A 162 -1.74 -6.44 26.82
N GLU A 163 -0.77 -5.85 26.11
CA GLU A 163 0.04 -4.72 26.59
C GLU A 163 -0.73 -3.39 26.56
N PHE A 164 -1.65 -3.21 25.60
CA PHE A 164 -2.47 -2.00 25.42
C PHE A 164 -3.98 -2.26 25.62
N PRO A 165 -4.43 -2.79 26.78
CA PRO A 165 -5.80 -3.24 26.98
C PRO A 165 -6.83 -2.09 26.94
N TYR A 166 -6.39 -0.85 27.12
CA TYR A 166 -7.23 0.35 27.10
C TYR A 166 -7.67 0.75 25.69
N TYR A 167 -6.93 0.39 24.64
CA TYR A 167 -7.30 0.63 23.23
C TYR A 167 -8.10 -0.52 22.62
N LYS A 168 -8.48 -1.52 23.42
CA LYS A 168 -9.38 -2.57 22.95
C LYS A 168 -10.79 -1.98 22.72
N PRO A 169 -11.35 -2.06 21.50
CA PRO A 169 -12.66 -1.46 21.19
C PRO A 169 -13.78 -1.98 22.08
N HIS A 170 -14.63 -1.08 22.56
CA HIS A 170 -15.74 -1.40 23.48
C HIS A 170 -16.77 -2.39 22.89
N ASP A 171 -16.93 -2.41 21.57
CA ASP A 171 -17.81 -3.34 20.85
C ASP A 171 -17.09 -4.65 20.44
N ASN A 172 -15.80 -4.81 20.78
CA ASN A 172 -14.91 -5.90 20.37
C ASN A 172 -14.74 -6.06 18.85
N ARG A 173 -15.02 -5.04 18.04
CA ARG A 173 -14.80 -5.06 16.59
C ARG A 173 -13.51 -4.32 16.23
N ILE A 174 -12.78 -4.87 15.27
CA ILE A 174 -11.64 -4.21 14.64
C ILE A 174 -11.90 -4.13 13.14
N SER A 175 -11.38 -3.10 12.49
CA SER A 175 -11.32 -3.03 11.03
C SER A 175 -9.91 -3.41 10.58
N LEU A 176 -9.80 -4.33 9.63
CA LEU A 176 -8.56 -4.55 8.89
C LEU A 176 -8.71 -3.85 7.54
N TRP A 177 -7.80 -2.94 7.23
CA TRP A 177 -7.68 -2.29 5.94
C TRP A 177 -6.31 -2.59 5.37
N ALA A 178 -6.26 -2.77 4.06
CA ALA A 178 -5.04 -3.09 3.36
C ALA A 178 -5.15 -2.68 1.89
N GLU A 179 -4.02 -2.65 1.23
CA GLU A 179 -3.92 -2.42 -0.22
C GLU A 179 -3.02 -3.47 -0.89
N SER A 180 -3.12 -3.57 -2.21
CA SER A 180 -2.24 -4.43 -3.01
C SER A 180 -2.23 -5.88 -2.48
N TYR A 181 -1.05 -6.50 -2.37
CA TYR A 181 -0.87 -7.83 -1.77
C TYR A 181 -1.35 -7.94 -0.30
N GLY A 182 -1.50 -6.84 0.43
CA GLY A 182 -2.04 -6.85 1.79
C GLY A 182 -3.53 -7.18 1.84
N GLY A 183 -4.26 -6.91 0.75
CA GLY A 183 -5.69 -7.22 0.62
C GLY A 183 -6.02 -8.58 0.01
N LEU A 184 -5.04 -9.27 -0.59
CA LEU A 184 -5.13 -10.50 -1.40
C LEU A 184 -6.55 -11.09 -1.59
N GLU A 185 -7.23 -10.59 -2.63
CA GLU A 185 -8.50 -11.12 -3.14
C GLU A 185 -8.28 -11.66 -4.55
N ASP A 186 -7.76 -12.88 -4.70
CA ASP A 186 -7.57 -13.45 -6.03
C ASP A 186 -8.25 -14.81 -6.26
N LYS A 187 -8.63 -15.03 -7.53
CA LYS A 187 -9.21 -16.30 -7.95
C LYS A 187 -8.13 -17.36 -7.97
N ASN A 188 -8.56 -18.61 -7.80
CA ASN A 188 -7.71 -19.77 -8.00
C ASN A 188 -7.22 -19.82 -9.47
N LEU A 189 -6.07 -19.19 -9.75
CA LEU A 189 -5.51 -19.01 -11.09
C LEU A 189 -5.24 -20.34 -11.80
N SER A 190 -5.14 -21.45 -11.07
CA SER A 190 -5.09 -22.81 -11.65
C SER A 190 -6.36 -23.22 -12.44
N GLN A 191 -7.47 -22.51 -12.30
CA GLN A 191 -8.67 -22.71 -13.13
C GLN A 191 -8.63 -21.94 -14.46
N ILE A 192 -7.77 -20.92 -14.58
CA ILE A 192 -7.59 -20.10 -15.79
C ILE A 192 -6.33 -20.57 -16.54
N CYS A 193 -5.23 -20.74 -15.82
CA CYS A 193 -3.96 -21.28 -16.31
C CYS A 193 -3.99 -22.82 -16.16
N THR A 194 -4.61 -23.53 -17.10
CA THR A 194 -4.66 -25.02 -17.10
C THR A 194 -3.28 -25.67 -17.23
N GLU A 195 -2.31 -24.90 -17.73
CA GLU A 195 -0.87 -25.12 -17.58
C GLU A 195 -0.31 -23.84 -16.94
N ILE A 196 0.75 -23.94 -16.12
CA ILE A 196 1.41 -22.75 -15.54
C ILE A 196 2.21 -22.06 -16.65
N ASP A 197 1.52 -21.26 -17.44
CA ASP A 197 2.11 -20.37 -18.44
C ASP A 197 3.11 -19.43 -17.74
N PRO A 198 4.29 -19.15 -18.34
CA PRO A 198 5.18 -18.10 -17.86
C PRO A 198 4.47 -16.78 -17.54
N GLY A 199 3.44 -16.39 -18.30
CA GLY A 199 2.61 -15.21 -18.06
C GLY A 199 1.78 -15.24 -16.76
N CYS A 200 1.55 -16.42 -16.18
CA CYS A 200 0.89 -16.59 -14.87
C CYS A 200 1.87 -16.54 -13.68
N GLN A 201 3.18 -16.39 -13.93
CA GLN A 201 4.14 -16.07 -12.87
C GLN A 201 4.09 -14.56 -12.59
N GLY A 202 3.98 -14.16 -11.31
CA GLY A 202 3.76 -12.75 -10.92
C GLY A 202 4.83 -11.75 -11.40
N LEU A 203 6.02 -12.22 -11.79
CA LEU A 203 7.08 -11.41 -12.39
C LEU A 203 6.87 -11.13 -13.90
N ALA A 204 6.11 -11.95 -14.62
CA ALA A 204 5.92 -11.80 -16.06
C ALA A 204 4.89 -10.72 -16.40
N ALA A 205 3.83 -10.54 -15.62
CA ALA A 205 2.83 -9.49 -15.85
C ALA A 205 3.42 -8.06 -15.96
N PRO A 206 4.28 -7.59 -15.02
CA PRO A 206 4.94 -6.29 -15.15
C PRO A 206 5.93 -6.23 -16.31
N GLN A 207 6.62 -7.34 -16.64
CA GLN A 207 7.52 -7.39 -17.80
C GLN A 207 6.73 -7.24 -19.11
N ILE A 208 5.69 -8.04 -19.32
CA ILE A 208 4.82 -8.02 -20.51
C ILE A 208 4.17 -6.63 -20.69
N TYR A 209 3.66 -6.03 -19.61
CA TYR A 209 3.12 -4.67 -19.67
C TYR A 209 4.15 -3.63 -20.13
N GLN A 210 5.35 -3.67 -19.56
CA GLN A 210 6.44 -2.76 -19.91
C GLN A 210 7.05 -3.06 -21.29
N GLU A 211 6.93 -4.27 -21.83
CA GLU A 211 7.28 -4.58 -23.23
C GLU A 211 6.26 -3.97 -24.21
N ILE A 212 4.96 -4.00 -23.88
CA ILE A 212 3.89 -3.46 -24.73
C ILE A 212 3.84 -1.92 -24.64
N LEU A 213 4.05 -1.35 -23.45
CA LEU A 213 3.99 0.09 -23.15
C LEU A 213 5.26 0.55 -22.40
N PRO A 214 6.43 0.67 -23.08
CA PRO A 214 7.76 0.88 -22.47
C PRO A 214 8.03 2.25 -21.83
N GLY A 215 6.99 2.95 -21.39
CA GLY A 215 7.07 4.19 -20.63
C GLY A 215 5.83 4.49 -19.80
N ALA A 216 4.86 3.58 -19.71
CA ALA A 216 3.63 3.79 -18.93
C ALA A 216 3.83 3.41 -17.45
N GLY A 217 3.13 4.13 -16.57
CA GLY A 217 3.09 3.89 -15.13
C GLY A 217 2.47 2.54 -14.80
N TRP A 218 3.13 1.78 -13.92
CA TRP A 218 2.57 0.52 -13.43
C TRP A 218 1.39 0.77 -12.49
N TYR A 219 1.53 1.72 -11.56
CA TYR A 219 0.50 2.06 -10.56
C TYR A 219 -0.52 3.11 -11.04
N ASP A 220 -0.29 3.71 -12.22
CA ASP A 220 -1.23 4.60 -12.91
C ASP A 220 -0.96 4.59 -14.42
N VAL A 221 -1.88 4.00 -15.20
CA VAL A 221 -1.75 3.85 -16.66
C VAL A 221 -1.77 5.17 -17.44
N THR A 222 -2.07 6.30 -16.80
CA THR A 222 -2.09 7.64 -17.40
C THR A 222 -0.84 8.46 -17.08
N HIS A 223 0.01 7.97 -16.17
CA HIS A 223 1.28 8.60 -15.78
C HIS A 223 2.48 7.89 -16.44
N PRO A 224 3.68 8.50 -16.48
CA PRO A 224 4.88 7.83 -16.98
C PRO A 224 5.46 6.84 -15.96
N LYS A 225 6.22 5.83 -16.43
CA LYS A 225 6.88 4.81 -15.57
C LYS A 225 7.69 5.41 -14.42
N ASN A 226 8.34 6.54 -14.68
CA ASN A 226 9.27 7.20 -13.75
C ASN A 226 8.61 8.32 -12.93
N ASP A 227 7.28 8.36 -12.83
CA ASP A 227 6.59 9.36 -12.01
C ASP A 227 6.89 9.16 -10.51
N PRO A 228 7.38 10.19 -9.78
CA PRO A 228 7.54 10.16 -8.34
C PRO A 228 6.21 10.49 -7.63
N PHE A 229 5.14 9.74 -7.94
CA PHE A 229 3.88 9.81 -7.24
C PHE A 229 3.54 8.43 -6.65
N PRO A 230 3.16 8.32 -5.36
CA PRO A 230 3.04 9.39 -4.37
C PRO A 230 4.37 10.14 -4.08
N PRO A 231 4.33 11.39 -3.56
CA PRO A 231 5.54 12.20 -3.39
C PRO A 231 6.54 11.53 -2.42
N PRO A 232 7.75 11.13 -2.88
CA PRO A 232 8.61 10.15 -2.22
C PRO A 232 9.37 10.70 -0.99
N HIS A 233 8.86 11.75 -0.35
CA HIS A 233 9.58 12.49 0.68
C HIS A 233 9.80 11.67 1.96
N MET A 234 9.03 10.59 2.17
CA MET A 234 9.16 9.74 3.35
C MET A 234 10.52 9.06 3.45
N TYR A 235 11.13 8.66 2.33
CA TYR A 235 12.42 7.94 2.37
C TYR A 235 13.50 8.84 2.97
N GLY A 236 13.53 10.12 2.59
CA GLY A 236 14.45 11.09 3.18
C GLY A 236 14.17 11.33 4.66
N TYR A 237 12.90 11.50 5.04
CA TYR A 237 12.49 11.73 6.43
C TYR A 237 12.86 10.58 7.36
N LEU A 238 12.71 9.33 6.90
CA LEU A 238 13.09 8.13 7.65
C LEU A 238 14.61 7.85 7.67
N THR A 239 15.44 8.70 7.03
CA THR A 239 16.90 8.71 7.23
C THR A 239 17.37 9.69 8.31
N GLU A 240 16.54 10.64 8.74
CA GLU A 240 16.95 11.68 9.70
C GLU A 240 17.18 11.09 11.10
N GLU A 241 18.37 11.34 11.69
CA GLU A 241 18.77 10.80 13.00
C GLU A 241 17.75 11.14 14.10
N SER A 242 17.18 12.34 14.08
CA SER A 242 16.16 12.78 15.04
C SER A 242 14.84 11.99 14.93
N VAL A 243 14.48 11.54 13.72
CA VAL A 243 13.28 10.73 13.47
C VAL A 243 13.52 9.30 13.94
N LEU A 244 14.64 8.69 13.55
CA LEU A 244 15.03 7.35 13.98
C LEU A 244 15.17 7.26 15.52
N ALA A 245 15.79 8.26 16.14
CA ALA A 245 15.91 8.34 17.60
C ALA A 245 14.56 8.54 18.31
N ALA A 246 13.64 9.31 17.73
CA ALA A 246 12.29 9.49 18.29
C ALA A 246 11.42 8.22 18.17
N LEU A 247 11.60 7.44 17.10
CA LEU A 247 10.96 6.13 16.92
C LEU A 247 11.58 5.02 17.78
N GLY A 248 12.82 5.20 18.26
CA GLY A 248 13.53 4.21 19.08
C GLY A 248 13.90 2.94 18.32
N VAL A 249 14.00 3.01 16.99
CA VAL A 249 14.24 1.85 16.12
C VAL A 249 15.73 1.45 16.12
N PRO A 250 16.04 0.14 16.24
CA PRO A 250 17.43 -0.35 16.23
C PRO A 250 17.96 -0.66 14.82
N VAL A 251 17.13 -0.45 13.79
CA VAL A 251 17.44 -0.67 12.37
C VAL A 251 17.06 0.58 11.57
N ASN A 252 17.80 0.84 10.50
CA ASN A 252 17.48 1.80 9.47
C ASN A 252 16.31 1.30 8.61
N PHE A 253 15.54 2.24 8.04
CA PHE A 253 14.37 1.92 7.24
C PHE A 253 14.73 1.23 5.93
N SER A 254 13.99 0.18 5.57
CA SER A 254 13.95 -0.38 4.21
C SER A 254 12.50 -0.54 3.76
N GLU A 255 12.10 0.22 2.74
CA GLU A 255 10.73 0.25 2.17
C GLU A 255 10.21 -1.17 1.87
N THR A 256 10.98 -1.95 1.12
CA THR A 256 10.64 -3.30 0.69
C THR A 256 11.66 -4.33 1.16
N SER A 257 11.19 -5.54 1.44
CA SER A 257 12.02 -6.66 1.88
C SER A 257 12.23 -7.67 0.75
N GLY A 258 13.38 -7.61 0.09
CA GLY A 258 13.74 -8.56 -0.96
C GLY A 258 13.71 -10.03 -0.50
N ALA A 259 14.05 -10.29 0.77
CA ALA A 259 13.95 -11.62 1.36
C ALA A 259 12.50 -12.12 1.44
N VAL A 260 11.53 -11.27 1.78
CA VAL A 260 10.09 -11.62 1.80
C VAL A 260 9.55 -11.81 0.38
N ALA A 261 9.86 -10.89 -0.53
CA ALA A 261 9.37 -10.97 -1.91
C ALA A 261 9.82 -12.29 -2.58
N GLN A 262 11.09 -12.67 -2.40
CA GLN A 262 11.64 -13.92 -2.94
C GLN A 262 11.03 -15.18 -2.31
N THR A 263 10.72 -15.19 -1.00
CA THR A 263 10.15 -16.38 -0.35
C THR A 263 8.70 -16.63 -0.76
N PHE A 264 7.88 -15.58 -0.85
CA PHE A 264 6.50 -15.65 -1.34
C PHE A 264 6.42 -16.00 -2.84
N GLN A 265 7.37 -15.52 -3.64
CA GLN A 265 7.49 -15.94 -5.05
C GLN A 265 7.92 -17.41 -5.15
N GLY A 266 8.85 -17.87 -4.32
CA GLY A 266 9.35 -19.24 -4.32
C GLY A 266 8.32 -20.31 -3.91
N THR A 267 7.25 -19.92 -3.21
CA THR A 267 6.09 -20.77 -2.89
C THR A 267 4.93 -20.59 -3.87
N PHE A 268 5.01 -19.61 -4.79
CA PHE A 268 3.92 -19.19 -5.68
C PHE A 268 2.66 -18.73 -4.93
N ASP A 269 2.81 -18.07 -3.78
CA ASP A 269 1.68 -17.72 -2.90
C ASP A 269 0.61 -16.86 -3.57
N ILE A 270 0.99 -16.05 -4.58
CA ILE A 270 0.08 -15.23 -5.40
C ILE A 270 -0.96 -16.03 -6.21
N ILE A 271 -0.70 -17.30 -6.53
CA ILE A 271 -1.66 -18.16 -7.26
C ILE A 271 -2.36 -19.18 -6.35
N HIS A 272 -2.20 -19.08 -5.03
CA HIS A 272 -3.00 -19.87 -4.11
C HIS A 272 -4.49 -19.54 -4.24
N GLY A 273 -5.34 -20.56 -4.28
CA GLY A 273 -6.80 -20.39 -4.27
C GLY A 273 -7.36 -20.30 -2.85
N GLY A 274 -8.61 -19.86 -2.71
CA GLY A 274 -9.31 -19.79 -1.43
C GLY A 274 -9.58 -18.38 -0.92
N PHE A 275 -9.06 -17.34 -1.57
CA PHE A 275 -9.26 -15.94 -1.14
C PHE A 275 -10.72 -15.51 -1.31
N LEU A 276 -11.36 -15.76 -2.46
CA LEU A 276 -12.79 -15.45 -2.63
C LEU A 276 -13.69 -16.23 -1.68
N GLU A 277 -13.38 -17.50 -1.44
CA GLU A 277 -14.05 -18.34 -0.45
C GLU A 277 -13.87 -17.79 0.97
N SER A 278 -12.72 -17.17 1.27
CA SER A 278 -12.46 -16.50 2.55
C SER A 278 -13.29 -15.22 2.70
N ILE A 279 -13.45 -14.42 1.64
CA ILE A 279 -14.38 -13.26 1.64
C ILE A 279 -15.82 -13.75 1.86
N GLY A 280 -16.22 -14.82 1.16
CA GLY A 280 -17.54 -15.43 1.32
C GLY A 280 -17.79 -15.88 2.75
N TYR A 281 -16.82 -16.56 3.36
CA TYR A 281 -16.85 -16.95 4.77
C TYR A 281 -16.99 -15.75 5.72
N LEU A 282 -16.26 -14.66 5.49
CA LEU A 282 -16.37 -13.42 6.29
C LEU A 282 -17.78 -12.81 6.19
N LEU A 283 -18.34 -12.74 4.97
CA LEU A 283 -19.69 -12.21 4.73
C LEU A 283 -20.77 -13.08 5.40
N GLU A 284 -20.67 -14.41 5.35
CA GLU A 284 -21.57 -15.33 6.07
C GLU A 284 -21.43 -15.22 7.60
N ALA A 285 -20.24 -14.88 8.10
CA ALA A 285 -20.00 -14.58 9.51
C ALA A 285 -20.51 -13.18 9.94
N GLY A 286 -21.11 -12.41 9.03
CA GLY A 286 -21.62 -11.05 9.30
C GLY A 286 -20.54 -9.97 9.37
N VAL A 287 -19.31 -10.27 8.92
CA VAL A 287 -18.25 -9.27 8.76
C VAL A 287 -18.55 -8.42 7.52
N LYS A 288 -18.32 -7.11 7.60
CA LYS A 288 -18.44 -6.21 6.45
C LYS A 288 -17.16 -6.21 5.65
N VAL A 289 -17.26 -6.31 4.33
CA VAL A 289 -16.13 -6.30 3.39
C VAL A 289 -16.34 -5.19 2.37
N HIS A 290 -15.29 -4.41 2.15
CA HIS A 290 -15.34 -3.19 1.34
C HIS A 290 -14.18 -3.16 0.36
N MET A 291 -14.48 -3.40 -0.91
CA MET A 291 -13.53 -3.37 -2.02
C MET A 291 -13.45 -1.95 -2.59
N MET A 292 -12.26 -1.35 -2.59
CA MET A 292 -12.01 0.00 -3.11
C MET A 292 -10.86 -0.03 -4.12
N TYR A 293 -11.13 0.48 -5.32
CA TYR A 293 -10.26 0.32 -6.49
C TYR A 293 -10.10 1.64 -7.24
N GLY A 294 -8.86 2.07 -7.48
CA GLY A 294 -8.56 3.20 -8.37
C GLY A 294 -8.76 2.82 -9.84
N ASP A 295 -9.31 3.74 -10.63
CA ASP A 295 -9.65 3.44 -12.03
C ASP A 295 -8.52 3.61 -13.06
N ARG A 296 -7.36 4.13 -12.65
CA ARG A 296 -6.11 4.13 -13.43
C ARG A 296 -5.11 3.05 -13.00
N ASP A 297 -5.37 2.30 -11.92
CA ASP A 297 -4.46 1.23 -11.50
C ASP A 297 -4.39 0.08 -12.53
N TYR A 298 -3.22 -0.51 -12.71
CA TYR A 298 -2.99 -1.67 -13.58
C TYR A 298 -2.88 -3.00 -12.82
N PRO A 299 -1.92 -3.20 -11.89
CA PRO A 299 -1.72 -4.46 -11.16
C PRO A 299 -3.00 -4.96 -10.47
N CYS A 300 -3.69 -4.08 -9.75
CA CYS A 300 -4.94 -4.40 -9.06
C CYS A 300 -6.09 -3.58 -9.67
N ASN A 301 -6.19 -3.56 -11.00
CA ASN A 301 -7.20 -2.78 -11.71
C ASN A 301 -8.66 -3.06 -11.28
N TRP A 302 -9.50 -2.03 -11.31
CA TRP A 302 -10.92 -2.10 -10.94
C TRP A 302 -11.75 -3.10 -11.74
N VAL A 303 -11.32 -3.50 -12.95
CA VAL A 303 -12.02 -4.48 -13.80
C VAL A 303 -11.86 -5.89 -13.22
N GLY A 304 -10.64 -6.23 -12.78
CA GLY A 304 -10.37 -7.43 -11.99
C GLY A 304 -11.15 -7.41 -10.67
N GLY A 305 -11.12 -6.28 -9.94
CA GLY A 305 -11.88 -6.09 -8.70
C GLY A 305 -13.40 -6.28 -8.86
N GLU A 306 -14.02 -5.69 -9.90
CA GLU A 306 -15.44 -5.88 -10.22
C GLU A 306 -15.73 -7.37 -10.46
N ALA A 307 -14.93 -8.02 -11.31
CA ALA A 307 -15.08 -9.43 -11.66
C ALA A 307 -14.77 -10.40 -10.49
N ALA A 308 -13.95 -10.00 -9.53
CA ALA A 308 -13.71 -10.71 -8.27
C ALA A 308 -14.93 -10.58 -7.34
N SER A 309 -15.41 -9.34 -7.10
CA SER A 309 -16.57 -9.06 -6.25
C SER A 309 -17.82 -9.84 -6.66
N LEU A 310 -18.12 -9.89 -7.95
CA LEU A 310 -19.27 -10.61 -8.52
C LEU A 310 -19.13 -12.14 -8.46
N ALA A 311 -17.93 -12.65 -8.14
CA ALA A 311 -17.63 -14.08 -8.08
C ALA A 311 -17.44 -14.61 -6.65
N VAL A 312 -17.56 -13.76 -5.62
CA VAL A 312 -17.51 -14.20 -4.22
C VAL A 312 -18.64 -15.21 -3.94
N PRO A 313 -18.34 -16.44 -3.47
CA PRO A 313 -19.36 -17.44 -3.20
C PRO A 313 -19.97 -17.26 -1.80
N TYR A 314 -21.11 -16.57 -1.73
CA TYR A 314 -21.88 -16.37 -0.49
C TYR A 314 -23.39 -16.28 -0.74
N SER A 315 -24.18 -16.48 0.31
CA SER A 315 -25.65 -16.61 0.30
C SER A 315 -26.42 -15.45 -0.36
N LYS A 316 -25.79 -14.28 -0.51
CA LYS A 316 -26.38 -13.07 -1.09
C LYS A 316 -25.68 -12.59 -2.37
N ALA A 317 -24.84 -13.43 -3.00
CA ALA A 317 -24.15 -13.10 -4.25
C ALA A 317 -25.12 -12.67 -5.36
N GLU A 318 -26.26 -13.36 -5.51
CA GLU A 318 -27.31 -12.97 -6.46
C GLU A 318 -27.89 -11.59 -6.14
N ASN A 319 -28.05 -11.23 -4.87
CA ASN A 319 -28.55 -9.92 -4.45
C ASN A 319 -27.54 -8.80 -4.71
N PHE A 320 -26.24 -9.06 -4.53
CA PHE A 320 -25.18 -8.11 -4.84
C PHE A 320 -25.04 -7.88 -6.34
N ALA A 321 -25.04 -8.94 -7.16
CA ALA A 321 -25.18 -8.82 -8.62
C ALA A 321 -26.51 -8.18 -9.05
N ALA A 322 -27.56 -8.26 -8.20
CA ALA A 322 -28.84 -7.59 -8.42
C ALA A 322 -28.85 -6.11 -8.00
N ALA A 323 -27.89 -5.61 -7.22
CA ALA A 323 -27.76 -4.18 -6.93
C ALA A 323 -27.37 -3.38 -8.20
N GLY A 324 -27.46 -2.05 -8.10
CA GLY A 324 -27.05 -1.13 -9.16
C GLY A 324 -26.11 -0.05 -8.63
N TYR A 325 -25.29 0.52 -9.51
CA TYR A 325 -24.28 1.51 -9.16
C TYR A 325 -24.89 2.86 -8.77
N ALA A 326 -24.70 3.31 -7.54
CA ALA A 326 -25.07 4.64 -7.05
C ALA A 326 -23.85 5.58 -7.02
N PRO A 327 -24.00 6.89 -7.34
CA PRO A 327 -22.91 7.86 -7.25
C PRO A 327 -22.46 8.06 -5.80
N LEU A 328 -21.15 8.22 -5.61
CA LEU A 328 -20.59 8.70 -4.35
C LEU A 328 -20.92 10.18 -4.22
N VAL A 329 -21.65 10.56 -3.18
CA VAL A 329 -21.87 11.94 -2.76
C VAL A 329 -20.67 12.40 -1.94
N THR A 330 -19.55 12.49 -2.66
CA THR A 330 -18.45 13.46 -2.50
C THR A 330 -18.39 14.22 -3.83
N SER A 331 -17.37 15.06 -4.07
CA SER A 331 -17.28 15.75 -5.37
C SER A 331 -17.20 14.79 -6.56
N ASP A 332 -16.53 13.62 -6.38
CA ASP A 332 -16.19 12.69 -7.47
C ASP A 332 -16.29 11.20 -7.03
N GLY A 333 -17.11 10.38 -7.71
CA GLY A 333 -17.14 8.90 -7.51
C GLY A 333 -18.45 8.19 -7.91
N VAL A 334 -18.41 6.88 -8.25
CA VAL A 334 -19.59 6.00 -8.45
C VAL A 334 -19.32 4.55 -7.99
N GLN A 335 -20.28 3.89 -7.34
CA GLN A 335 -20.08 2.72 -6.46
C GLN A 335 -21.25 1.73 -6.50
N GLY A 336 -21.04 0.44 -6.20
CA GLY A 336 -22.11 -0.56 -6.03
C GLY A 336 -22.07 -1.20 -4.64
N MET A 337 -23.23 -1.40 -3.99
CA MET A 337 -23.30 -1.98 -2.65
C MET A 337 -24.57 -2.79 -2.40
N PHE A 338 -24.39 -3.96 -1.75
CA PHE A 338 -25.49 -4.74 -1.18
C PHE A 338 -25.12 -5.29 0.19
N GLY A 339 -25.94 -4.95 1.19
CA GLY A 339 -25.82 -5.44 2.55
C GLY A 339 -24.51 -5.06 3.22
N ASN A 340 -23.75 -6.09 3.59
CA ASN A 340 -22.43 -5.98 4.22
C ASN A 340 -21.26 -5.97 3.21
N PHE A 341 -21.55 -5.97 1.90
CA PHE A 341 -20.55 -6.02 0.83
C PHE A 341 -20.68 -4.82 -0.12
N SER A 342 -19.56 -4.18 -0.45
CA SER A 342 -19.53 -3.08 -1.43
C SER A 342 -18.31 -3.16 -2.35
N PHE A 343 -18.52 -2.85 -3.63
CA PHE A 343 -17.46 -2.59 -4.60
C PHE A 343 -17.47 -1.12 -5.01
N THR A 344 -16.33 -0.46 -4.90
CA THR A 344 -16.17 0.97 -5.15
C THR A 344 -15.07 1.21 -6.17
N ARG A 345 -15.44 1.85 -7.29
CA ARG A 345 -14.51 2.41 -8.26
C ARG A 345 -14.29 3.90 -7.94
N VAL A 346 -13.06 4.27 -7.66
CA VAL A 346 -12.65 5.67 -7.44
C VAL A 346 -12.07 6.21 -8.74
N PHE A 347 -12.75 7.20 -9.32
CA PHE A 347 -12.29 7.86 -10.55
C PHE A 347 -11.05 8.69 -10.28
N GLN A 348 -10.17 8.81 -11.28
CA GLN A 348 -8.97 9.63 -11.22
C GLN A 348 -7.95 9.17 -10.14
N ALA A 349 -8.00 7.90 -9.73
CA ALA A 349 -7.07 7.29 -8.78
C ALA A 349 -6.25 6.14 -9.38
N GLY A 350 -4.94 6.09 -9.07
CA GLY A 350 -4.07 4.93 -9.30
C GLY A 350 -4.13 3.94 -8.13
N HIS A 351 -3.02 3.25 -7.87
CA HIS A 351 -2.90 2.18 -6.87
C HIS A 351 -3.18 2.66 -5.43
N GLU A 352 -2.42 3.63 -4.92
CA GLU A 352 -2.61 4.18 -3.57
C GLU A 352 -3.79 5.18 -3.53
N VAL A 353 -5.02 4.65 -3.62
CA VAL A 353 -6.26 5.44 -3.75
C VAL A 353 -6.35 6.67 -2.80
N PRO A 354 -5.95 6.62 -1.51
CA PRO A 354 -5.99 7.78 -0.64
C PRO A 354 -5.00 8.90 -1.03
N SER A 355 -3.89 8.59 -1.69
CA SER A 355 -2.94 9.59 -2.20
C SER A 355 -3.52 10.36 -3.38
N TYR A 356 -4.17 9.66 -4.33
CA TYR A 356 -4.76 10.29 -5.51
C TYR A 356 -6.08 11.02 -5.21
N GLN A 357 -6.91 10.46 -4.33
CA GLN A 357 -8.29 10.92 -4.08
C GLN A 357 -8.61 10.90 -2.56
N PRO A 358 -7.90 11.71 -1.74
CA PRO A 358 -7.97 11.63 -0.28
C PRO A 358 -9.38 11.87 0.27
N VAL A 359 -10.14 12.82 -0.31
CA VAL A 359 -11.52 13.12 0.09
C VAL A 359 -12.41 11.89 -0.09
N ALA A 360 -12.35 11.25 -1.27
CA ALA A 360 -13.17 10.09 -1.59
C ALA A 360 -12.78 8.89 -0.72
N ALA A 361 -11.48 8.58 -0.62
CA ALA A 361 -10.96 7.48 0.18
C ALA A 361 -11.35 7.62 1.67
N TYR A 362 -11.20 8.82 2.24
CA TYR A 362 -11.60 9.12 3.62
C TYR A 362 -13.10 8.93 3.86
N GLU A 363 -13.94 9.43 2.95
CA GLU A 363 -15.39 9.27 3.07
C GLU A 363 -15.82 7.81 2.91
N ILE A 364 -15.22 7.06 1.98
CA ILE A 364 -15.44 5.61 1.83
C ILE A 364 -15.07 4.88 3.12
N PHE A 365 -13.85 5.10 3.61
CA PHE A 365 -13.34 4.52 4.86
C PHE A 365 -14.25 4.79 6.06
N LYS A 366 -14.61 6.07 6.27
CA LYS A 366 -15.48 6.49 7.37
C LYS A 366 -16.86 5.84 7.25
N ARG A 367 -17.47 5.84 6.06
CA ARG A 367 -18.81 5.28 5.87
C ARG A 367 -18.82 3.76 6.08
N ALA A 368 -17.85 3.06 5.50
CA ALA A 368 -17.63 1.63 5.68
C ALA A 368 -17.43 1.24 7.16
N THR A 369 -16.44 1.84 7.82
CA THR A 369 -16.07 1.53 9.23
C THR A 369 -17.23 1.76 10.20
N PHE A 370 -18.01 2.83 9.99
CA PHE A 370 -19.18 3.12 10.82
C PHE A 370 -20.47 2.43 10.34
N GLY A 371 -20.41 1.57 9.32
CA GLY A 371 -21.57 0.80 8.85
C GLY A 371 -22.69 1.67 8.29
N LEU A 372 -22.32 2.72 7.57
CA LEU A 372 -23.18 3.56 6.76
C LEU A 372 -23.15 3.09 5.30
N ASP A 373 -24.04 3.62 4.46
CA ASP A 373 -23.97 3.42 3.02
C ASP A 373 -22.80 4.21 2.45
N VAL A 374 -21.96 3.58 1.64
CA VAL A 374 -20.82 4.25 1.02
C VAL A 374 -21.26 5.42 0.11
N PRO A 375 -22.35 5.32 -0.70
CA PRO A 375 -22.77 6.41 -1.59
C PRO A 375 -23.11 7.72 -0.90
N THR A 376 -23.91 7.74 0.17
CA THR A 376 -24.39 8.98 0.80
C THR A 376 -23.88 9.20 2.23
N GLY A 377 -23.55 8.14 2.96
CA GLY A 377 -23.21 8.20 4.38
C GLY A 377 -24.36 8.57 5.30
N LEU A 378 -25.61 8.48 4.84
CA LEU A 378 -26.82 8.90 5.57
C LEU A 378 -27.65 7.73 6.09
N VAL A 379 -27.51 6.54 5.51
CA VAL A 379 -28.30 5.35 5.80
C VAL A 379 -27.42 4.33 6.51
N ARG A 380 -27.90 3.73 7.61
CA ARG A 380 -27.22 2.59 8.24
C ARG A 380 -27.40 1.35 7.36
N THR A 381 -26.32 0.66 7.06
CA THR A 381 -26.37 -0.54 6.22
C THR A 381 -26.65 -1.77 7.07
N ASP A 382 -27.76 -2.43 6.75
CA ASP A 382 -28.09 -3.77 7.24
C ASP A 382 -28.06 -4.78 6.10
N ASP A 383 -28.22 -6.04 6.46
CA ASP A 383 -28.25 -7.24 5.63
C ASP A 383 -29.18 -7.23 4.39
N ASN A 384 -30.09 -6.27 4.27
CA ASN A 384 -31.07 -6.12 3.18
C ASN A 384 -30.86 -4.83 2.37
N PHE A 385 -29.92 -3.96 2.76
CA PHE A 385 -29.64 -2.71 2.04
C PHE A 385 -29.17 -3.00 0.61
N ALA A 386 -29.62 -2.20 -0.36
CA ALA A 386 -29.23 -2.32 -1.76
C ALA A 386 -29.11 -0.95 -2.41
N THR A 387 -28.04 -0.70 -3.15
CA THR A 387 -27.95 0.48 -4.02
C THR A 387 -28.77 0.30 -5.29
N VAL A 388 -29.33 1.40 -5.78
CA VAL A 388 -30.16 1.44 -6.99
C VAL A 388 -29.49 2.34 -8.02
N GLY A 389 -29.35 1.85 -9.24
CA GLY A 389 -28.67 2.53 -10.34
C GLY A 389 -28.46 1.62 -11.55
N PRO A 390 -27.64 2.03 -12.55
CA PRO A 390 -27.29 1.18 -13.68
C PRO A 390 -26.57 -0.10 -13.25
N LYS A 391 -26.61 -1.12 -14.10
CA LYS A 391 -25.97 -2.42 -13.86
C LYS A 391 -24.47 -2.44 -14.03
N ASP A 392 -23.95 -1.45 -14.73
CA ASP A 392 -22.55 -1.28 -15.04
C ASP A 392 -22.26 0.22 -15.14
N ILE A 393 -20.98 0.59 -15.10
CA ILE A 393 -20.52 1.99 -15.23
C ILE A 393 -19.47 2.16 -16.33
N TRP A 394 -19.45 1.24 -17.31
CA TRP A 394 -18.48 1.27 -18.41
C TRP A 394 -18.68 2.45 -19.35
N PHE A 395 -19.89 3.02 -19.38
CA PHE A 395 -20.21 4.24 -20.12
C PHE A 395 -19.61 5.50 -19.49
N ILE A 396 -19.20 5.48 -18.21
CA ILE A 396 -18.55 6.61 -17.56
C ILE A 396 -17.08 6.64 -17.96
N LYS A 397 -16.70 7.69 -18.72
CA LYS A 397 -15.34 7.94 -19.21
C LYS A 397 -14.83 9.25 -18.63
N GLY A 398 -13.68 9.19 -17.94
CA GLY A 398 -12.91 10.37 -17.58
C GLY A 398 -12.00 10.81 -18.72
N VAL A 399 -11.63 12.09 -18.74
CA VAL A 399 -10.47 12.56 -19.50
C VAL A 399 -9.23 12.26 -18.63
N PRO A 400 -8.19 11.59 -19.15
CA PRO A 400 -6.92 11.45 -18.43
C PRO A 400 -6.31 12.83 -18.11
N PRO A 401 -5.69 13.02 -16.94
CA PRO A 401 -4.97 14.24 -16.65
C PRO A 401 -3.75 14.38 -17.56
N VAL A 402 -3.14 15.57 -17.55
CA VAL A 402 -1.86 15.78 -18.22
C VAL A 402 -0.79 14.99 -17.46
N ALA A 403 -0.17 14.03 -18.12
CA ALA A 403 0.89 13.21 -17.54
C ALA A 403 2.00 14.10 -16.97
N PRO A 404 2.41 13.90 -15.70
CA PRO A 404 3.46 14.70 -15.07
C PRO A 404 4.83 14.47 -15.74
N ARG A 405 5.76 15.41 -15.57
CA ARG A 405 7.17 15.16 -15.88
C ARG A 405 7.81 14.36 -14.74
N PRO A 406 8.49 13.23 -15.03
CA PRO A 406 9.32 12.52 -14.07
C PRO A 406 10.32 13.45 -13.38
N LYS A 407 10.59 13.22 -12.09
CA LYS A 407 11.68 13.88 -11.35
C LYS A 407 12.47 12.81 -10.61
N CYS A 408 13.78 12.80 -10.82
CA CYS A 408 14.67 11.82 -10.20
C CYS A 408 14.88 12.11 -8.71
N TYR A 409 14.38 11.24 -7.84
CA TYR A 409 14.57 11.25 -6.39
C TYR A 409 15.53 10.13 -6.00
N ILE A 410 16.72 10.46 -5.48
CA ILE A 410 17.84 9.50 -5.42
C ILE A 410 17.66 8.34 -4.44
N LEU A 411 16.73 8.46 -3.48
CA LEU A 411 16.37 7.37 -2.56
C LEU A 411 15.28 6.44 -3.13
N SER A 412 14.65 6.78 -4.27
CA SER A 412 13.76 5.89 -5.02
C SER A 412 14.18 5.88 -6.50
N PRO A 413 15.16 5.05 -6.90
CA PRO A 413 15.79 5.14 -8.22
C PRO A 413 14.85 4.86 -9.40
N LEU A 414 13.70 4.23 -9.16
CA LEU A 414 12.64 4.02 -10.16
C LEU A 414 12.05 5.35 -10.68
N THR A 415 12.11 6.43 -9.90
CA THR A 415 11.69 7.78 -10.31
C THR A 415 12.66 8.45 -11.31
N CYS A 416 13.84 7.86 -11.52
CA CYS A 416 14.90 8.41 -12.35
C CYS A 416 14.87 7.81 -13.76
N ILE A 417 14.73 8.66 -14.78
CA ILE A 417 14.93 8.22 -16.17
C ILE A 417 16.37 7.70 -16.36
N PRO A 418 16.61 6.68 -17.22
CA PRO A 418 17.89 5.95 -17.24
C PRO A 418 19.14 6.81 -17.45
N ASP A 419 19.05 7.88 -18.23
CA ASP A 419 20.21 8.76 -18.51
C ASP A 419 20.50 9.76 -17.39
N VAL A 420 19.51 10.14 -16.59
CA VAL A 420 19.73 10.88 -15.34
C VAL A 420 20.33 9.94 -14.29
N TRP A 421 19.81 8.72 -14.17
CA TRP A 421 20.33 7.74 -13.20
C TRP A 421 21.80 7.38 -13.45
N LYS A 422 22.24 7.26 -14.72
CA LYS A 422 23.67 7.11 -15.06
C LYS A 422 24.54 8.26 -14.53
N GLN A 423 24.01 9.48 -14.51
CA GLN A 423 24.74 10.65 -13.97
C GLN A 423 24.77 10.64 -12.43
N VAL A 424 23.70 10.15 -11.77
CA VAL A 424 23.69 9.90 -10.32
C VAL A 424 24.77 8.88 -9.95
N LEU A 425 24.82 7.73 -10.64
CA LEU A 425 25.84 6.69 -10.47
C LEU A 425 27.28 7.20 -10.73
N ALA A 426 27.44 8.18 -11.62
CA ALA A 426 28.73 8.81 -11.90
C ALA A 426 29.12 9.91 -10.89
N GLY A 427 28.24 10.26 -9.93
CA GLY A 427 28.43 11.40 -9.03
C GLY A 427 28.44 12.75 -9.74
N ALA A 428 27.84 12.83 -10.94
CA ALA A 428 27.93 13.98 -11.85
C ALA A 428 26.71 14.92 -11.77
N VAL A 429 25.93 14.85 -10.69
CA VAL A 429 24.69 15.60 -10.48
C VAL A 429 24.76 16.50 -9.25
N THR A 430 24.00 17.59 -9.25
CA THR A 430 23.66 18.31 -8.02
C THR A 430 22.37 17.74 -7.45
N VAL A 431 22.38 17.40 -6.15
CA VAL A 431 21.20 16.92 -5.42
C VAL A 431 20.78 17.96 -4.39
N LYS A 432 19.48 18.26 -4.33
CA LYS A 432 18.87 19.12 -3.30
C LYS A 432 17.58 18.46 -2.84
N ASP A 433 17.39 18.35 -1.53
CA ASP A 433 16.20 17.74 -0.91
C ASP A 433 15.89 16.36 -1.53
N TRP A 434 16.97 15.59 -1.75
CA TRP A 434 17.01 14.27 -2.42
C TRP A 434 16.61 14.21 -3.90
N PHE A 435 16.19 15.33 -4.52
CA PHE A 435 16.00 15.41 -5.98
C PHE A 435 17.27 15.81 -6.72
N VAL A 436 17.45 15.26 -7.92
CA VAL A 436 18.41 15.80 -8.90
C VAL A 436 17.91 17.14 -9.41
N VAL A 437 18.78 18.16 -9.35
CA VAL A 437 18.48 19.51 -9.86
C VAL A 437 18.68 19.55 -11.37
N GLU A 438 17.61 19.81 -12.12
CA GLU A 438 17.67 20.08 -13.57
C GLU A 438 18.43 21.40 -13.83
N GLU A 439 19.47 21.39 -14.68
CA GLU A 439 20.09 22.63 -15.14
C GLU A 439 19.14 23.39 -16.09
N ALA A 440 19.15 24.72 -16.03
CA ALA A 440 18.16 25.60 -16.68
C ALA A 440 18.28 25.70 -18.24
N GLY A 441 18.84 24.68 -18.90
CA GLY A 441 19.10 24.65 -20.34
C GLY A 441 18.09 23.85 -21.19
N GLU A 442 17.32 22.93 -20.60
CA GLU A 442 16.43 22.02 -21.34
C GLU A 442 14.93 22.40 -21.23
N SER A 443 14.63 23.69 -21.06
CA SER A 443 13.26 24.20 -20.94
C SER A 443 12.52 24.20 -22.29
N GLY A 444 12.01 23.04 -22.70
CA GLY A 444 10.97 22.90 -23.70
C GLY A 444 9.62 23.47 -23.23
N GLY A 445 9.50 24.80 -23.18
CA GLY A 445 8.22 25.52 -23.03
C GLY A 445 7.48 25.33 -21.70
N GLN A 446 7.96 25.94 -20.62
CA GLN A 446 7.21 26.11 -19.37
C GLN A 446 6.11 27.18 -19.46
N PRO A 447 4.95 26.97 -18.81
CA PRO A 447 4.29 27.98 -17.98
C PRO A 447 5.03 28.11 -16.63
N SER A 448 5.07 29.32 -16.07
CA SER A 448 5.82 29.63 -14.85
C SER A 448 5.12 29.14 -13.57
N GLY A 449 5.89 28.84 -12.53
CA GLY A 449 5.42 28.35 -11.22
C GLY A 449 4.55 29.29 -10.38
N ALA A 450 3.91 30.30 -10.97
CA ALA A 450 2.79 31.04 -10.37
C ALA A 450 1.46 30.26 -10.47
N ASP A 451 1.31 29.38 -11.47
CA ASP A 451 0.08 28.62 -11.69
C ASP A 451 -0.18 27.54 -10.61
N PHE A 452 0.86 27.13 -9.86
CA PHE A 452 0.78 26.04 -8.88
C PHE A 452 0.21 26.49 -7.52
N GLU A 453 0.49 27.72 -7.08
CA GLU A 453 -0.15 28.30 -5.87
C GLU A 453 -1.61 28.70 -6.14
N GLN A 454 -1.94 29.04 -7.39
CA GLN A 454 -3.30 29.38 -7.82
C GLN A 454 -4.23 28.14 -7.79
N LEU A 455 -3.76 27.00 -8.32
CA LEU A 455 -4.54 25.75 -8.38
C LEU A 455 -4.85 25.13 -7.01
N VAL A 456 -4.01 25.33 -6.00
CA VAL A 456 -4.25 24.79 -4.64
C VAL A 456 -5.17 25.68 -3.80
N MET A 457 -5.37 26.95 -4.20
CA MET A 457 -6.16 27.92 -3.45
C MET A 457 -7.55 28.21 -4.06
N ASP A 458 -7.77 27.94 -5.35
CA ASP A 458 -9.06 28.19 -6.01
C ASP A 458 -10.03 26.98 -5.97
N GLU A 459 -9.66 25.86 -5.33
CA GLU A 459 -10.51 24.67 -5.06
C GLU A 459 -10.68 24.33 -3.55
N LEU A 460 -10.48 25.32 -2.66
CA LEU A 460 -10.84 25.28 -1.22
C LEU A 460 -12.05 26.19 -0.92
#